data_AF-A0A5B8CU45-F1
#
_entry.id   AF-A0A5B8CU45-F1
#
_cell.length_a   1.000
_cell.length_b   1.000
_cell.length_c   1.000
_cell.angle_alpha   90.00
_cell.angle_beta   90.00
_cell.angle_gamma   90.00
#
_symmetry.space_group_name_H-M   'P 1'
#
loop_
_entity.id
_entity.type
_entity.pdbx_description
1 polymer ?
#
loop_
_entity_poly.entity_id
_entity_poly.type
_entity_poly.pdbx_seq_one_letter_code
_entity_poly.pdbx_strand_id
1 'polypeptide(L)'
;MHYPDLSRCAYCYQGLNVRADDEMVEYSEFDYWVFYAIEDLICHLNEWDNVATVDALTKFLRQAISHYANGIGTTFCKQIGLSSWAIKGWLNKGEKPSLPQLLSVCYGLDMFLSDVFLNETQAYEFSGRVLRKLPEKMLDRAERPLLVAAQRIELLETLTKFAEDRNEHRPLSEIAKLLNFTGSCLRYWFPEQCARISSKHADYKRISGIINQESSVNKVKLIVDELKASGVYVSNRKVNNRLLLEGKTLAKPVLYKAFKTMLGNKS
;
A
#
# COMPACT_ATOMS: atom_id res chain seq x y z
N MET A 1 -10.94 -7.16 10.59
CA MET A 1 -10.54 -5.78 10.24
C MET A 1 -9.18 -5.55 10.90
N HIS A 2 -8.08 -5.70 10.18
CA HIS A 2 -6.75 -5.38 10.71
C HIS A 2 -6.55 -3.88 10.52
N TYR A 3 -6.36 -3.14 11.62
CA TYR A 3 -5.92 -1.75 11.55
C TYR A 3 -4.53 -1.69 10.91
N PRO A 4 -4.27 -0.73 10.01
CA PRO A 4 -2.94 -0.54 9.46
C PRO A 4 -1.96 -0.21 10.60
N ASP A 5 -0.89 -0.99 10.69
CA ASP A 5 0.21 -0.73 11.62
C ASP A 5 0.94 0.53 11.16
N LEU A 6 0.65 1.67 11.82
CA LEU A 6 1.23 2.99 11.52
C LEU A 6 2.75 3.02 11.68
N SER A 7 3.37 2.00 12.24
CA SER A 7 4.83 1.90 12.32
C SER A 7 5.46 1.33 11.05
N ARG A 8 4.68 0.91 10.05
CA ARG A 8 5.19 0.25 8.84
C ARG A 8 4.63 0.86 7.57
N CYS A 9 5.47 0.96 6.54
CA CYS A 9 5.05 1.38 5.21
C CYS A 9 4.11 0.33 4.62
N ALA A 10 2.90 0.74 4.22
CA ALA A 10 1.91 -0.16 3.62
C ALA A 10 2.30 -0.73 2.24
N TYR A 11 3.36 -0.18 1.63
CA TYR A 11 3.84 -0.58 0.31
C TYR A 11 5.02 -1.56 0.39
N CYS A 12 6.04 -1.26 1.20
CA CYS A 12 7.25 -2.08 1.32
C CYS A 12 7.39 -2.82 2.66
N TYR A 13 6.47 -2.63 3.61
CA TYR A 13 6.42 -3.25 4.94
C TYR A 13 7.63 -2.99 5.86
N GLN A 14 8.52 -2.08 5.45
CA GLN A 14 9.62 -1.58 6.29
C GLN A 14 9.09 -0.67 7.39
N GLY A 15 9.81 -0.61 8.52
CA GLY A 15 9.49 0.31 9.60
C GLY A 15 9.62 1.77 9.16
N LEU A 16 8.62 2.60 9.39
CA LEU A 16 8.68 4.06 9.13
C LEU A 16 9.61 4.79 10.12
N ASN A 17 10.04 4.06 11.15
CA ASN A 17 10.97 4.47 12.20
C ASN A 17 12.43 4.10 11.88
N VAL A 18 12.74 3.64 10.67
CA VAL A 18 14.13 3.61 10.19
C VAL A 18 14.52 5.06 9.93
N ARG A 19 15.21 5.67 10.90
CA ARG A 19 16.01 6.86 10.60
C ARG A 19 16.99 6.40 9.54
N ALA A 20 16.89 6.98 8.34
CA ALA A 20 18.03 6.95 7.44
C ALA A 20 19.23 7.42 8.26
N ASP A 21 20.37 6.73 8.17
CA ASP A 21 21.61 7.33 8.63
C ASP A 21 21.69 8.73 8.00
N ASP A 22 22.18 9.73 8.74
CA ASP A 22 22.34 11.13 8.30
C ASP A 22 23.39 11.24 7.16
N GLU A 23 23.24 10.44 6.11
CA GLU A 23 23.81 10.73 4.81
C GLU A 23 23.21 12.07 4.37
N MET A 24 24.06 13.03 4.00
CA MET A 24 23.64 14.30 3.42
C MET A 24 22.78 14.01 2.19
N VAL A 25 21.46 14.00 2.36
CA VAL A 25 20.52 13.91 1.25
C VAL A 25 20.64 15.21 0.48
N GLU A 26 21.26 15.16 -0.69
CA GLU A 26 21.27 16.29 -1.61
C GLU A 26 19.86 16.49 -2.18
N TYR A 27 19.22 17.59 -1.79
CA TYR A 27 17.93 17.98 -2.33
C TYR A 27 18.11 18.67 -3.68
N SER A 28 17.37 18.21 -4.68
CA SER A 28 17.31 18.86 -5.99
C SER A 28 16.49 20.14 -5.95
N GLU A 29 16.63 21.00 -6.97
CA GLU A 29 15.79 22.20 -7.16
C GLU A 29 14.29 21.86 -7.09
N PHE A 30 13.92 20.72 -7.68
CA PHE A 30 12.55 20.22 -7.62
C PHE A 30 12.10 19.90 -6.19
N ASP A 31 12.97 19.34 -5.36
CA ASP A 31 12.61 18.99 -3.98
C ASP A 31 12.35 20.27 -3.17
N TYR A 32 13.21 21.29 -3.33
CA TYR A 32 12.97 22.63 -2.77
C TYR A 32 11.67 23.23 -3.25
N TRP A 33 11.38 23.14 -4.55
CA TRP A 33 10.10 23.62 -5.07
C TRP A 33 8.92 22.87 -4.46
N VAL A 34 8.99 21.55 -4.29
CA VAL A 34 7.93 20.76 -3.65
C VAL A 34 7.74 21.19 -2.20
N PHE A 35 8.83 21.47 -1.47
CA PHE A 35 8.72 22.02 -0.11
C PHE A 35 7.91 23.31 -0.09
N TYR A 36 8.23 24.27 -0.96
CA TYR A 36 7.48 25.54 -1.06
C TYR A 36 6.05 25.34 -1.55
N ALA A 37 5.79 24.41 -2.47
CA ALA A 37 4.44 24.13 -2.94
C ALA A 37 3.56 23.47 -1.86
N ILE A 38 4.15 22.66 -0.98
CA ILE A 38 3.45 22.11 0.18
C ILE A 38 3.23 23.19 1.25
N GLU A 39 4.19 24.08 1.45
CA GLU A 39 4.03 25.24 2.34
C GLU A 39 2.88 26.14 1.85
N ASP A 40 2.86 26.51 0.57
CA ASP A 40 1.76 27.23 -0.07
C ASP A 40 0.41 26.56 0.20
N LEU A 41 0.39 25.22 0.08
CA LEU A 41 -0.81 24.43 0.29
C LEU A 41 -1.31 24.47 1.73
N ILE A 42 -0.39 24.42 2.70
CA ILE A 42 -0.74 24.47 4.12
C ILE A 42 -1.18 25.89 4.53
N CYS A 43 -0.51 26.92 4.02
CA CYS A 43 -0.81 28.32 4.34
C CYS A 43 -2.23 28.72 3.92
N HIS A 44 -2.73 28.18 2.81
CA HIS A 44 -4.05 28.52 2.25
C HIS A 44 -5.13 27.45 2.47
N LEU A 45 -4.88 26.47 3.33
CA LEU A 45 -5.72 25.27 3.45
C LEU A 45 -7.19 25.59 3.79
N ASN A 46 -7.43 26.66 4.56
CA ASN A 46 -8.78 27.09 4.96
C ASN A 46 -9.55 27.82 3.84
N GLU A 47 -8.87 28.26 2.77
CA GLU A 47 -9.47 29.05 1.70
C GLU A 47 -9.98 28.17 0.55
N TRP A 48 -9.72 26.86 0.59
CA TRP A 48 -9.88 25.98 -0.55
C TRP A 48 -11.15 25.15 -0.59
N ASP A 49 -11.83 24.99 0.55
CA ASP A 49 -12.98 24.07 0.72
C ASP A 49 -14.12 24.31 -0.29
N ASN A 50 -14.18 25.48 -0.92
CA ASN A 50 -15.19 25.81 -1.93
C ASN A 50 -14.63 26.26 -3.30
N VAL A 51 -13.30 26.34 -3.45
CA VAL A 51 -12.66 26.93 -4.63
C VAL A 51 -11.87 25.88 -5.42
N ALA A 52 -11.28 24.89 -4.74
CA ALA A 52 -10.49 23.82 -5.33
C ALA A 52 -11.35 22.74 -5.99
N THR A 53 -12.09 23.10 -7.05
CA THR A 53 -13.01 22.21 -7.76
C THR A 53 -12.39 21.60 -9.02
N VAL A 54 -12.94 20.47 -9.48
CA VAL A 54 -12.55 19.84 -10.76
C VAL A 54 -12.83 20.76 -11.95
N ASP A 55 -13.89 21.57 -11.87
CA ASP A 55 -14.24 22.53 -12.92
C ASP A 55 -13.22 23.66 -13.01
N ALA A 56 -12.84 24.26 -11.87
CA ALA A 56 -11.79 25.27 -11.80
C ALA A 56 -10.47 24.75 -12.39
N LEU A 57 -10.07 23.53 -12.00
CA LEU A 57 -8.88 22.87 -12.54
C LEU A 57 -9.00 22.64 -14.06
N THR A 58 -10.15 22.18 -14.53
CA THR A 58 -10.38 21.90 -15.96
C THR A 58 -10.31 23.19 -16.78
N LYS A 59 -10.90 24.28 -16.27
CA LYS A 59 -10.85 25.61 -16.89
C LYS A 59 -9.41 26.12 -16.96
N PHE A 60 -8.67 26.03 -15.86
CA PHE A 60 -7.25 26.38 -15.81
C PHE A 60 -6.44 25.60 -16.86
N LEU A 61 -6.55 24.27 -16.86
CA LEU A 61 -5.82 23.42 -17.79
C LEU A 61 -6.15 23.74 -19.25
N ARG A 62 -7.41 24.02 -19.58
CA ARG A 62 -7.80 24.41 -20.95
C ARG A 62 -7.13 25.72 -21.37
N GLN A 63 -7.07 26.71 -20.48
CA GLN A 63 -6.39 27.97 -20.77
C GLN A 63 -4.88 27.77 -20.96
N ALA A 64 -4.23 27.01 -20.06
CA ALA A 64 -2.80 26.70 -20.17
C ALA A 64 -2.48 25.95 -21.48
N ILE A 65 -3.27 24.93 -21.83
CA ILE A 65 -3.09 24.16 -23.07
C ILE A 65 -3.32 25.04 -24.31
N SER A 66 -4.30 25.94 -24.27
CA SER A 66 -4.55 26.91 -25.34
C SER A 66 -3.34 27.82 -25.54
N HIS A 67 -2.76 28.32 -24.45
CA HIS A 67 -1.62 29.23 -24.47
C HIS A 67 -0.32 28.56 -24.95
N TYR A 68 0.07 27.44 -24.34
CA TYR A 68 1.39 26.83 -24.58
C TYR A 68 1.43 25.82 -25.74
N ALA A 69 0.27 25.27 -26.11
CA ALA A 69 0.19 24.13 -27.02
C ALA A 69 -0.91 24.26 -28.08
N ASN A 70 -1.42 25.47 -28.33
CA ASN A 70 -2.47 25.75 -29.32
C ASN A 70 -3.69 24.83 -29.18
N GLY A 71 -4.08 24.49 -27.95
CA GLY A 71 -5.22 23.62 -27.67
C GLY A 71 -4.91 22.12 -27.71
N ILE A 72 -3.68 21.72 -28.05
CA ILE A 72 -3.29 20.31 -28.19
C ILE A 72 -2.72 19.77 -26.87
N GLY A 73 -3.58 19.14 -26.06
CA GLY A 73 -3.21 18.62 -24.74
C GLY A 73 -2.05 17.60 -24.74
N THR A 74 -1.86 16.83 -25.82
CA THR A 74 -0.73 15.90 -25.93
C THR A 74 0.60 16.62 -26.12
N THR A 75 0.62 17.73 -26.85
CA THR A 75 1.79 18.60 -27.02
C THR A 75 2.12 19.27 -25.70
N PHE A 76 1.11 19.78 -24.99
CA PHE A 76 1.28 20.34 -23.65
C PHE A 76 1.92 19.34 -22.69
N CYS A 77 1.38 18.12 -22.58
CA CYS A 77 1.95 17.05 -21.76
C CYS A 77 3.43 16.81 -22.09
N LYS A 78 3.78 16.72 -23.37
CA LYS A 78 5.17 16.51 -23.81
C LYS A 78 6.10 17.66 -23.43
N GLN A 79 5.64 18.91 -23.50
CA GLN A 79 6.44 20.09 -23.15
C GLN A 79 6.83 20.10 -21.67
N ILE A 80 5.91 19.72 -20.77
CA ILE A 80 6.19 19.62 -19.32
C ILE A 80 6.73 18.24 -18.91
N GLY A 81 6.79 17.27 -19.82
CA GLY A 81 7.31 15.92 -19.57
C GLY A 81 6.28 14.89 -19.11
N LEU A 82 5.00 15.22 -18.97
CA LEU A 82 3.94 14.28 -18.58
C LEU A 82 3.57 13.28 -19.68
N SER A 83 3.03 12.12 -19.27
CA SER A 83 2.45 11.16 -20.22
C SER A 83 1.27 11.79 -20.98
N SER A 84 1.20 11.56 -22.29
CA SER A 84 0.15 12.10 -23.19
C SER A 84 -1.29 11.79 -22.76
N TRP A 85 -1.49 10.80 -21.89
CA TRP A 85 -2.79 10.36 -21.40
C TRP A 85 -3.20 11.00 -20.06
N ALA A 86 -2.27 11.57 -19.29
CA ALA A 86 -2.52 12.03 -17.93
C ALA A 86 -3.67 13.05 -17.86
N ILE A 87 -3.59 14.09 -18.69
CA ILE A 87 -4.55 15.19 -18.69
C ILE A 87 -5.87 14.83 -19.38
N LYS A 88 -5.85 13.85 -20.31
CA LYS A 88 -7.06 13.46 -21.07
C LYS A 88 -8.16 12.91 -20.17
N GLY A 89 -7.80 12.19 -19.10
CA GLY A 89 -8.74 11.70 -18.10
C GLY A 89 -9.40 12.83 -17.32
N TRP A 90 -8.61 13.82 -16.90
CA TRP A 90 -9.10 14.95 -16.11
C TRP A 90 -10.04 15.85 -16.92
N LEU A 91 -9.67 16.18 -18.17
CA LEU A 91 -10.45 17.09 -19.01
C LEU A 91 -11.78 16.50 -19.52
N ASN A 92 -11.86 15.18 -19.71
CA ASN A 92 -12.98 14.56 -20.44
C ASN A 92 -13.80 13.56 -19.61
N LYS A 93 -13.22 12.97 -18.56
CA LYS A 93 -13.87 11.93 -17.75
C LYS A 93 -14.16 12.36 -16.32
N GLY A 94 -13.83 13.61 -15.95
CA GLY A 94 -13.98 14.11 -14.59
C GLY A 94 -13.11 13.37 -13.57
N GLU A 95 -12.05 12.68 -14.03
CA GLU A 95 -11.09 12.02 -13.16
C GLU A 95 -10.32 13.07 -12.35
N LYS A 96 -10.08 12.81 -11.07
CA LYS A 96 -9.31 13.71 -10.20
C LYS A 96 -7.81 13.36 -10.28
N PRO A 97 -6.90 14.33 -10.49
CA PRO A 97 -5.47 14.08 -10.34
C PRO A 97 -5.15 13.69 -8.89
N SER A 98 -4.14 12.85 -8.70
CA SER A 98 -3.51 12.74 -7.39
C SER A 98 -2.72 14.02 -7.08
N LEU A 99 -2.47 14.31 -5.79
CA LEU A 99 -1.67 15.48 -5.40
C LEU A 99 -0.29 15.53 -6.11
N PRO A 100 0.50 14.44 -6.22
CA PRO A 100 1.74 14.45 -6.99
C PRO A 100 1.55 14.84 -8.46
N GLN A 101 0.47 14.38 -9.10
CA GLN A 101 0.18 14.72 -10.49
C GLN A 101 -0.19 16.19 -10.66
N LEU A 102 -0.95 16.74 -9.71
CA LEU A 102 -1.31 18.14 -9.70
C LEU A 102 -0.08 19.03 -9.48
N LEU A 103 0.75 18.70 -8.50
CA LEU A 103 2.03 19.37 -8.26
C LEU A 103 2.97 19.29 -9.46
N SER A 104 2.94 18.18 -10.21
CA SER A 104 3.73 18.05 -11.45
C SER A 104 3.32 19.08 -12.51
N VAL A 105 2.02 19.32 -12.67
CA VAL A 105 1.52 20.34 -13.61
C VAL A 105 1.91 21.73 -13.13
N CYS A 106 1.72 22.02 -11.84
CA CYS A 106 2.10 23.28 -11.20
C CYS A 106 3.60 23.57 -11.37
N TYR A 107 4.47 22.59 -11.11
CA TYR A 107 5.90 22.72 -11.36
C TYR A 107 6.20 23.01 -12.83
N GLY A 108 5.57 22.25 -13.74
CA GLY A 108 5.75 22.44 -15.17
C GLY A 108 5.33 23.82 -15.67
N LEU A 109 4.38 24.46 -15.00
CA LEU A 109 3.90 25.82 -15.30
C LEU A 109 4.59 26.92 -14.51
N ASP A 110 5.47 26.55 -13.57
CA ASP A 110 6.07 27.45 -12.59
C ASP A 110 5.02 28.25 -11.80
N MET A 111 4.05 27.55 -11.21
CA MET A 111 2.93 28.12 -10.45
C MET A 111 2.65 27.29 -9.21
N PHE A 112 2.10 27.88 -8.16
CA PHE A 112 1.59 27.18 -6.99
C PHE A 112 0.08 26.88 -7.08
N LEU A 113 -0.45 26.16 -6.10
CA LEU A 113 -1.87 25.78 -6.10
C LEU A 113 -2.77 26.99 -5.78
N SER A 114 -2.29 27.90 -4.94
CA SER A 114 -2.91 29.20 -4.72
C SER A 114 -3.10 29.96 -6.04
N ASP A 115 -2.09 30.03 -6.91
CA ASP A 115 -2.19 30.68 -8.22
C ASP A 115 -3.27 30.06 -9.12
N VAL A 116 -3.49 28.75 -8.99
CA VAL A 116 -4.44 27.99 -9.80
C VAL A 116 -5.87 28.14 -9.29
N PHE A 117 -6.07 28.04 -7.97
CA PHE A 117 -7.42 27.98 -7.41
C PHE A 117 -7.88 29.30 -6.82
N LEU A 118 -7.00 30.07 -6.16
CA LEU A 118 -7.38 31.30 -5.47
C LEU A 118 -7.38 32.55 -6.35
N ASN A 119 -7.08 32.42 -7.64
CA ASN A 119 -7.19 33.54 -8.57
C ASN A 119 -8.66 33.87 -8.87
N GLU A 120 -9.21 34.86 -8.16
CA GLU A 120 -10.61 35.31 -8.24
C GLU A 120 -11.06 35.67 -9.67
N THR A 121 -10.15 36.20 -10.48
CA THR A 121 -10.46 36.64 -11.84
C THR A 121 -10.44 35.49 -12.86
N GLN A 122 -9.80 34.36 -12.51
CA GLN A 122 -9.53 33.22 -13.40
C GLN A 122 -8.92 33.61 -14.76
N ALA A 123 -8.33 34.81 -14.84
CA ALA A 123 -7.51 35.29 -15.92
C ALA A 123 -6.06 34.95 -15.56
N TYR A 124 -5.65 33.76 -15.96
CA TYR A 124 -4.32 33.26 -15.62
C TYR A 124 -3.26 33.95 -16.47
N GLU A 125 -2.28 34.58 -15.83
CA GLU A 125 -1.17 35.22 -16.51
C GLU A 125 -0.05 34.21 -16.81
N PHE A 126 -0.06 33.70 -18.03
CA PHE A 126 0.98 32.82 -18.55
C PHE A 126 2.12 33.58 -19.24
N SER A 127 1.89 34.84 -19.60
CA SER A 127 2.85 35.69 -20.31
C SER A 127 4.18 35.79 -19.55
N GLY A 128 5.29 35.48 -20.21
CA GLY A 128 6.64 35.56 -19.64
C GLY A 128 7.06 34.35 -18.81
N ARG A 129 6.17 33.38 -18.54
CA ARG A 129 6.53 32.11 -17.90
C ARG A 129 7.05 31.11 -18.93
N VAL A 130 8.10 30.38 -18.57
CA VAL A 130 8.68 29.32 -19.41
C VAL A 130 8.34 27.97 -18.78
N LEU A 131 7.84 27.04 -19.60
CA LEU A 131 7.52 25.70 -19.13
C LEU A 131 8.78 24.99 -18.62
N ARG A 132 8.65 24.38 -17.44
CA ARG A 132 9.68 23.53 -16.85
C ARG A 132 9.44 22.08 -17.25
N LYS A 133 10.51 21.37 -17.59
CA LYS A 133 10.43 19.93 -17.81
C LYS A 133 10.51 19.21 -16.47
N LEU A 134 9.61 18.27 -16.24
CA LEU A 134 9.61 17.48 -15.02
C LEU A 134 10.88 16.64 -14.90
N PRO A 135 11.44 16.50 -13.68
CA PRO A 135 12.52 15.55 -13.42
C PRO A 135 12.10 14.13 -13.78
N GLU A 136 13.03 13.34 -14.35
CA GLU A 136 12.77 11.96 -14.78
C GLU A 136 12.21 11.08 -13.65
N LYS A 137 12.63 11.32 -12.40
CA LYS A 137 12.14 10.64 -11.19
C LYS A 137 10.62 10.72 -10.97
N MET A 138 9.93 11.72 -11.54
CA MET A 138 8.46 11.84 -11.47
C MET A 138 7.75 11.11 -12.62
N LEU A 139 8.45 10.81 -13.70
CA LEU A 139 7.92 10.16 -14.89
C LEU A 139 7.91 8.64 -14.75
N ASP A 140 8.62 8.12 -13.73
CA ASP A 140 8.73 6.72 -13.36
C ASP A 140 7.42 6.19 -12.75
N ARG A 141 6.35 6.22 -13.54
CA ARG A 141 5.32 5.21 -13.36
C ARG A 141 5.91 3.94 -13.96
N ALA A 142 6.34 3.02 -13.08
CA ALA A 142 6.79 1.69 -13.48
C ALA A 142 5.92 1.20 -14.65
N GLU A 143 6.54 0.95 -15.80
CA GLU A 143 5.82 0.60 -17.01
C GLU A 143 4.82 -0.50 -16.68
N ARG A 144 3.58 -0.34 -17.14
CA ARG A 144 2.57 -1.37 -16.95
C ARG A 144 3.17 -2.66 -17.49
N PRO A 145 3.29 -3.74 -16.70
CA PRO A 145 3.80 -4.99 -17.21
C PRO A 145 2.81 -5.48 -18.27
N LEU A 146 3.15 -5.23 -19.52
CA LEU A 146 2.39 -5.67 -20.68
C LEU A 146 2.71 -7.15 -20.85
N LEU A 147 1.92 -8.00 -20.21
CA LEU A 147 1.98 -9.44 -20.44
C LEU A 147 1.63 -9.70 -21.91
N VAL A 148 2.50 -10.42 -22.60
CA VAL A 148 2.26 -10.93 -23.95
C VAL A 148 1.12 -11.96 -23.90
N ALA A 149 0.34 -12.10 -24.98
CA ALA A 149 -0.82 -13.01 -25.00
C ALA A 149 -0.47 -14.44 -24.57
N ALA A 150 0.67 -14.98 -25.02
CA ALA A 150 1.15 -16.30 -24.63
C ALA A 150 1.40 -16.41 -23.11
N GLN A 151 2.07 -15.41 -22.52
CA GLN A 151 2.31 -15.35 -21.08
C GLN A 151 1.01 -15.28 -20.28
N ARG A 152 -0.04 -14.63 -20.83
CA ARG A 152 -1.32 -14.56 -20.14
C ARG A 152 -2.01 -15.91 -20.05
N ILE A 153 -1.94 -16.70 -21.12
CA ILE A 153 -2.51 -18.04 -21.16
C ILE A 153 -1.75 -18.95 -20.18
N GLU A 154 -0.42 -18.94 -20.24
CA GLU A 154 0.42 -19.75 -19.35
C GLU A 154 0.21 -19.39 -17.87
N LEU A 155 0.17 -18.10 -17.54
CA LEU A 155 -0.08 -17.64 -16.18
C LEU A 155 -1.49 -17.98 -15.70
N LEU A 156 -2.50 -17.87 -16.56
CA LEU A 156 -3.87 -18.25 -16.23
C LEU A 156 -3.95 -19.73 -15.89
N GLU A 157 -3.40 -20.60 -16.72
CA GLU A 157 -3.37 -22.05 -16.49
C GLU A 157 -2.63 -22.40 -15.20
N THR A 158 -1.47 -21.77 -14.99
CA THR A 158 -0.64 -22.00 -13.80
C THR A 158 -1.32 -21.54 -12.52
N LEU A 159 -1.92 -20.34 -12.53
CA LEU A 159 -2.68 -19.84 -11.38
C LEU A 159 -3.94 -20.67 -11.12
N THR A 160 -4.58 -21.20 -12.16
CA THR A 160 -5.74 -22.09 -12.01
C THR A 160 -5.32 -23.40 -11.35
N LYS A 161 -4.20 -24.00 -11.76
CA LYS A 161 -3.62 -25.18 -11.09
C LYS A 161 -3.33 -24.90 -9.61
N PHE A 162 -2.70 -23.76 -9.31
CA PHE A 162 -2.47 -23.37 -7.92
C PHE A 162 -3.74 -23.10 -7.14
N ALA A 163 -4.82 -22.61 -7.77
CA ALA A 163 -6.10 -22.41 -7.11
C ALA A 163 -6.79 -23.75 -6.79
N GLU A 164 -6.75 -24.70 -7.72
CA GLU A 164 -7.47 -25.98 -7.65
C GLU A 164 -6.72 -27.07 -6.86
N ASP A 165 -5.39 -26.99 -6.76
CA ASP A 165 -4.60 -27.95 -5.97
C ASP A 165 -4.97 -27.86 -4.49
N ARG A 166 -5.51 -28.95 -3.95
CA ARG A 166 -5.97 -29.05 -2.56
C ARG A 166 -4.85 -28.98 -1.53
N ASN A 167 -3.63 -29.39 -1.90
CA ASN A 167 -2.48 -29.42 -1.00
C ASN A 167 -1.66 -28.12 -1.06
N GLU A 168 -1.92 -27.28 -2.07
CA GLU A 168 -1.28 -25.99 -2.18
C GLU A 168 -1.94 -24.97 -1.26
N HIS A 169 -1.13 -24.40 -0.36
CA HIS A 169 -1.56 -23.38 0.58
C HIS A 169 -0.58 -22.21 0.68
N ARG A 170 0.35 -22.05 -0.27
CA ARG A 170 1.24 -20.89 -0.29
C ARG A 170 0.45 -19.60 -0.47
N PRO A 171 0.85 -18.50 0.20
CA PRO A 171 0.24 -17.21 -0.03
C PRO A 171 0.53 -16.72 -1.46
N LEU A 172 -0.36 -15.88 -1.99
CA LEU A 172 -0.20 -15.30 -3.33
C LEU A 172 1.15 -14.59 -3.52
N SER A 173 1.72 -14.01 -2.46
CA SER A 173 3.04 -13.36 -2.51
C SER A 173 4.18 -14.33 -2.82
N GLU A 174 4.14 -15.56 -2.31
CA GLU A 174 5.13 -16.60 -2.60
C GLU A 174 4.93 -17.16 -4.01
N ILE A 175 3.69 -17.39 -4.41
CA ILE A 175 3.36 -17.82 -5.79
C ILE A 175 3.82 -16.76 -6.79
N ALA A 176 3.58 -15.48 -6.51
CA ALA A 176 4.03 -14.39 -7.38
C ALA A 176 5.56 -14.37 -7.53
N LYS A 177 6.30 -14.55 -6.43
CA LYS A 177 7.77 -14.68 -6.46
C LYS A 177 8.23 -15.87 -7.30
N LEU A 178 7.59 -17.03 -7.17
CA LEU A 178 7.91 -18.22 -7.96
C LEU A 178 7.71 -18.01 -9.46
N LEU A 179 6.70 -17.22 -9.82
CA LEU A 179 6.40 -16.88 -11.21
C LEU A 179 7.21 -15.68 -11.73
N ASN A 180 8.10 -15.09 -10.92
CA ASN A 180 8.84 -13.86 -11.23
C ASN A 180 7.92 -12.65 -11.54
N PHE A 181 6.78 -12.55 -10.86
CA PHE A 181 5.86 -11.41 -10.98
C PHE A 181 5.56 -10.76 -9.63
N THR A 182 5.06 -9.53 -9.66
CA THR A 182 4.52 -8.87 -8.48
C THR A 182 3.08 -9.31 -8.23
N GLY A 183 2.66 -9.36 -6.97
CA GLY A 183 1.27 -9.66 -6.63
C GLY A 183 0.27 -8.67 -7.26
N SER A 184 0.67 -7.41 -7.43
CA SER A 184 -0.14 -6.38 -8.10
C SER A 184 -0.34 -6.68 -9.58
N CYS A 185 0.69 -7.15 -10.29
CA CYS A 185 0.58 -7.57 -11.69
C CYS A 185 -0.44 -8.72 -11.83
N LEU A 186 -0.32 -9.76 -11.00
CA LEU A 186 -1.21 -10.92 -11.09
C LEU A 186 -2.67 -10.57 -10.75
N ARG A 187 -2.91 -9.72 -9.75
CA ARG A 187 -4.28 -9.29 -9.39
C ARG A 187 -4.93 -8.44 -10.47
N TYR A 188 -4.15 -7.64 -11.19
CA TYR A 188 -4.65 -6.82 -12.27
C TYR A 188 -5.14 -7.69 -13.44
N TRP A 189 -4.35 -8.69 -13.83
CA TRP A 189 -4.66 -9.54 -14.99
C TRP A 189 -5.56 -10.74 -14.67
N PHE A 190 -5.47 -11.31 -13.46
CA PHE A 190 -6.14 -12.55 -13.03
C PHE A 190 -6.80 -12.40 -11.64
N PRO A 191 -7.74 -11.46 -11.47
CA PRO A 191 -8.30 -11.13 -10.16
C PRO A 191 -9.00 -12.33 -9.51
N GLU A 192 -9.71 -13.14 -10.29
CA GLU A 192 -10.50 -14.27 -9.78
C GLU A 192 -9.61 -15.38 -9.20
N GLN A 193 -8.58 -15.78 -9.93
CA GLN A 193 -7.63 -16.82 -9.55
C GLN A 193 -6.84 -16.37 -8.32
N CYS A 194 -6.40 -15.12 -8.30
CA CYS A 194 -5.74 -14.51 -7.15
C CYS A 194 -6.63 -14.49 -5.90
N ALA A 195 -7.92 -14.19 -6.06
CA ALA A 195 -8.89 -14.21 -4.95
C ALA A 195 -9.08 -15.63 -4.40
N ARG A 196 -9.23 -16.64 -5.28
CA ARG A 196 -9.35 -18.05 -4.87
C ARG A 196 -8.13 -18.54 -4.09
N ILE A 197 -6.92 -18.27 -4.60
CA ILE A 197 -5.66 -18.60 -3.92
C ILE A 197 -5.59 -17.93 -2.53
N SER A 198 -5.92 -16.65 -2.47
CA SER A 198 -5.87 -15.88 -1.22
C SER A 198 -6.88 -16.38 -0.19
N SER A 199 -8.10 -16.73 -0.62
CA SER A 199 -9.13 -17.31 0.24
C SER A 199 -8.69 -18.67 0.80
N LYS A 200 -8.14 -19.52 -0.07
CA LYS A 200 -7.63 -20.84 0.33
C LYS A 200 -6.52 -20.75 1.37
N HIS A 201 -5.55 -19.84 1.16
CA HIS A 201 -4.50 -19.60 2.15
C HIS A 201 -5.08 -19.11 3.50
N ALA A 202 -6.06 -18.20 3.45
CA ALA A 202 -6.71 -17.69 4.66
C ALA A 202 -7.44 -18.79 5.42
N ASP A 203 -8.17 -19.66 4.73
CA ASP A 203 -8.84 -20.81 5.33
C ASP A 203 -7.85 -21.82 5.93
N TYR A 204 -6.78 -22.13 5.21
CA TYR A 204 -5.70 -22.96 5.75
C TYR A 204 -5.12 -22.37 7.02
N LYS A 205 -4.75 -21.08 7.03
CA LYS A 205 -4.22 -20.40 8.22
C LYS A 205 -5.21 -20.41 9.38
N ARG A 206 -6.50 -20.21 9.11
CA ARG A 206 -7.57 -20.27 10.11
C ARG A 206 -7.66 -21.65 10.73
N ILE A 207 -7.75 -22.71 9.91
CA ILE A 207 -7.85 -24.10 10.37
C ILE A 207 -6.59 -24.52 11.12
N SER A 208 -5.40 -24.26 10.56
CA SER A 208 -4.13 -24.52 11.24
C SER A 208 -4.00 -23.76 12.55
N GLY A 209 -4.52 -22.52 12.62
CA GLY A 209 -4.57 -21.74 13.84
C GLY A 209 -5.40 -22.41 14.94
N ILE A 210 -6.60 -22.91 14.59
CA ILE A 210 -7.48 -23.66 15.49
C ILE A 210 -6.80 -24.95 15.98
N ILE A 211 -6.27 -25.76 15.05
CA ILE A 211 -5.59 -27.02 15.37
C ILE A 211 -4.38 -26.77 16.28
N ASN A 212 -3.57 -25.75 15.98
CA ASN A 212 -2.41 -25.38 16.79
C ASN A 212 -2.83 -24.91 18.18
N GLN A 213 -3.93 -24.18 18.30
CA GLN A 213 -4.48 -23.74 19.58
C GLN A 213 -4.96 -24.93 20.41
N GLU A 214 -5.72 -25.85 19.83
CA GLU A 214 -6.19 -27.07 20.50
C GLU A 214 -5.03 -27.96 20.96
N SER A 215 -4.07 -28.22 20.06
CA SER A 215 -2.82 -28.93 20.38
C SER A 215 -2.07 -28.28 21.54
N SER A 216 -2.02 -26.94 21.56
CA SER A 216 -1.39 -26.18 22.65
C SER A 216 -2.14 -26.32 23.97
N VAL A 217 -3.47 -26.30 23.95
CA VAL A 217 -4.30 -26.53 25.14
C VAL A 217 -4.11 -27.97 25.66
N ASN A 218 -4.13 -28.97 24.79
CA ASN A 218 -3.92 -30.37 25.18
C ASN A 218 -2.54 -30.59 25.79
N LYS A 219 -1.50 -29.92 25.27
CA LYS A 219 -0.16 -29.99 25.85
C LYS A 219 -0.09 -29.37 27.24
N VAL A 220 -0.81 -28.27 27.50
CA VAL A 220 -0.93 -27.69 28.85
C VAL A 220 -1.54 -28.72 29.82
N LYS A 221 -2.61 -29.41 29.40
CA LYS A 221 -3.25 -30.45 30.21
C LYS A 221 -2.27 -31.57 30.56
N LEU A 222 -1.59 -32.13 29.55
CA LEU A 222 -0.58 -33.17 29.74
C LEU A 222 0.52 -32.75 30.73
N ILE A 223 1.08 -31.55 30.59
CA ILE A 223 2.12 -31.05 31.50
C ILE A 223 1.59 -30.92 32.94
N VAL A 224 0.35 -30.45 33.12
CA VAL A 224 -0.26 -30.33 34.45
C VAL A 224 -0.50 -31.70 35.07
N ASP A 225 -1.02 -32.65 34.30
CA ASP A 225 -1.30 -34.00 34.77
C ASP A 225 -0.01 -34.75 35.12
N GLU A 226 1.05 -34.61 34.32
CA GLU A 226 2.39 -35.13 34.63
C GLU A 226 2.93 -34.55 35.95
N LEU A 227 2.78 -33.24 36.17
CA LEU A 227 3.23 -32.61 37.42
C LEU A 227 2.43 -33.11 38.63
N LYS A 228 1.10 -33.24 38.49
CA LYS A 228 0.24 -33.81 39.53
C LYS A 228 0.61 -35.27 39.84
N ALA A 229 0.80 -36.10 38.82
CA ALA A 229 1.17 -37.50 38.97
C ALA A 229 2.54 -37.67 39.65
N SER A 230 3.48 -36.76 39.39
CA SER A 230 4.78 -36.72 40.07
C SER A 230 4.76 -36.18 41.50
N GLY A 231 3.58 -35.81 42.04
CA GLY A 231 3.45 -35.21 43.38
C GLY A 231 4.03 -33.80 43.49
N VAL A 232 4.38 -33.16 42.36
CA VAL A 232 5.02 -31.85 42.34
C VAL A 232 3.95 -30.76 42.31
N TYR A 233 4.08 -29.77 43.20
CA TYR A 233 3.19 -28.61 43.19
C TYR A 233 3.20 -27.89 41.84
N VAL A 234 2.00 -27.79 41.25
CA VAL A 234 1.76 -27.17 39.95
C VAL A 234 1.76 -25.65 40.12
N SER A 235 2.82 -24.99 39.64
CA SER A 235 2.92 -23.53 39.61
C SER A 235 3.01 -23.00 38.18
N ASN A 236 2.55 -21.76 37.98
CA ASN A 236 2.66 -21.04 36.70
C ASN A 236 4.08 -21.12 36.11
N ARG A 237 5.11 -20.93 36.95
CA ARG A 237 6.51 -20.92 36.54
C ARG A 237 6.97 -22.28 36.01
N LYS A 238 6.61 -23.38 36.69
CA LYS A 238 7.00 -24.73 36.29
C LYS A 238 6.33 -25.16 34.98
N VAL A 239 5.04 -24.84 34.82
CA VAL A 239 4.31 -25.15 33.58
C VAL A 239 4.81 -24.30 32.42
N ASN A 240 5.05 -23.01 32.63
CA ASN A 240 5.59 -22.14 31.59
C ASN A 240 6.99 -22.58 31.12
N ASN A 241 7.87 -23.01 32.04
CA ASN A 241 9.19 -23.52 31.68
C ASN A 241 9.12 -24.75 30.76
N ARG A 242 8.20 -25.69 31.02
CA ARG A 242 8.01 -26.85 30.12
C ARG A 242 7.37 -26.47 28.78
N LEU A 243 6.47 -25.50 28.76
CA LEU A 243 5.87 -25.01 27.51
C LEU A 243 6.88 -24.28 26.63
N LEU A 244 7.84 -23.57 27.21
CA LEU A 244 8.87 -22.85 26.47
C LEU A 244 9.78 -23.80 25.67
N LEU A 245 10.04 -25.02 26.18
CA LEU A 245 10.77 -26.07 25.44
C LEU A 245 10.06 -26.48 24.14
N GLU A 246 8.75 -26.24 24.07
CA GLU A 246 7.88 -26.54 22.93
C GLU A 246 7.54 -25.28 22.12
N GLY A 247 8.22 -24.15 22.38
CA GLY A 247 7.95 -22.86 21.73
C GLY A 247 6.61 -22.22 22.11
N LYS A 248 6.01 -22.61 23.24
CA LYS A 248 4.71 -22.13 23.73
C LYS A 248 4.85 -21.35 25.04
N THR A 249 3.86 -20.52 25.37
CA THR A 249 3.90 -19.69 26.60
C THR A 249 2.52 -19.53 27.23
N LEU A 250 2.47 -19.54 28.57
CA LEU A 250 1.27 -19.19 29.34
C LEU A 250 0.92 -17.70 29.26
N ALA A 251 1.75 -16.84 28.66
CA ALA A 251 1.37 -15.46 28.39
C ALA A 251 0.18 -15.36 27.41
N LYS A 252 -0.07 -16.41 26.62
CA LYS A 252 -1.25 -16.50 25.74
C LYS A 252 -2.52 -16.72 26.58
N PRO A 253 -3.54 -15.83 26.50
CA PRO A 253 -4.74 -15.90 27.34
C PRO A 253 -5.48 -17.24 27.28
N VAL A 254 -5.54 -17.86 26.10
CA VAL A 254 -6.19 -19.17 25.90
C VAL A 254 -5.51 -20.27 26.72
N LEU A 255 -4.17 -20.30 26.71
CA LEU A 255 -3.39 -21.31 27.44
C LEU A 255 -3.45 -21.08 28.94
N TYR A 256 -3.42 -19.81 29.36
CA TYR A 256 -3.60 -19.45 30.76
C TYR A 256 -4.98 -19.83 31.29
N LYS A 257 -6.05 -19.63 30.51
CA LYS A 257 -7.40 -20.05 30.87
C LYS A 257 -7.48 -21.57 31.03
N ALA A 258 -6.93 -22.32 30.07
CA ALA A 258 -6.86 -23.78 30.15
C ALA A 258 -6.13 -24.26 31.41
N PHE A 259 -4.98 -23.65 31.72
CA PHE A 259 -4.24 -23.91 32.94
C PHE A 259 -5.04 -23.64 34.21
N LYS A 260 -5.72 -22.49 34.29
CA LYS A 260 -6.60 -22.15 35.44
C LYS A 260 -7.75 -23.14 35.61
N THR A 261 -8.40 -23.56 34.52
CA THR A 261 -9.47 -24.58 34.59
C THR A 261 -8.96 -25.88 35.21
N MET A 262 -7.74 -26.32 34.86
CA MET A 262 -7.13 -27.54 35.41
C MET A 262 -6.74 -27.43 36.90
N LEU A 263 -6.52 -26.21 37.41
CA LEU A 263 -6.30 -25.93 38.84
C LEU A 263 -7.60 -25.71 39.62
N GLY A 264 -8.63 -25.18 38.96
CA GLY A 264 -9.94 -24.86 39.54
C GLY A 264 -10.88 -26.07 39.66
N ASN A 265 -10.67 -27.11 38.85
CA ASN A 265 -11.26 -28.44 39.09
C ASN A 265 -10.55 -29.09 40.30
N LYS A 266 -10.88 -28.61 41.50
CA LYS A 266 -10.62 -29.31 42.75
C LYS A 266 -11.66 -30.41 42.90
N SER A 267 -11.19 -31.66 42.81
CA SER A 267 -11.71 -32.81 43.56
C SER A 267 -11.70 -32.52 45.06
#